data_AF-A0A2H0WSM1-F1
#
_entry.id   AF-A0A2H0WSM1-F1
#
_cell.length_a   1.000
_cell.length_b   1.000
_cell.length_c   1.000
_cell.angle_alpha   90.00
_cell.angle_beta   90.00
_cell.angle_gamma   90.00
#
_symmetry.space_group_name_H-M   'P 1'
#
loop_
_entity.id
_entity.type
_entity.pdbx_description
1 polymer ?
#
loop_
_entity_poly.entity_id
_entity_poly.type
_entity_poly.pdbx_seq_one_letter_code
_entity_poly.pdbx_strand_id
1 'polypeptide(L)'
;MKKKLVLPKFKNEDEERDFWSKIDLSEYYEPEDLEEVSFPNLKPTSHPISIRIPEYLLNRLKERANAINIPYQSLIKEYIKRGLSSTL
;
A
#
# COMPACT_ATOMS: atom_id res chain seq x y z
N MET A 1 -27.39 -3.81 11.94
CA MET A 1 -26.90 -2.58 12.63
C MET A 1 -27.42 -2.52 14.06
N LYS A 2 -26.54 -2.39 15.07
CA LYS A 2 -26.90 -2.37 16.50
C LYS A 2 -27.30 -0.98 17.01
N LYS A 3 -26.60 0.07 16.60
CA LYS A 3 -26.83 1.46 17.08
C LYS A 3 -26.48 2.47 16.00
N LYS A 4 -27.27 3.55 15.90
CA LYS A 4 -27.02 4.61 14.92
C LYS A 4 -25.78 5.44 15.32
N LEU A 5 -24.74 5.37 14.51
CA LEU A 5 -23.56 6.21 14.65
C LEU A 5 -23.89 7.65 14.23
N VAL A 6 -23.67 8.62 15.12
CA VAL A 6 -23.84 10.04 14.82
C VAL A 6 -22.45 10.66 14.64
N LEU A 7 -22.09 10.97 13.40
CA LEU A 7 -20.81 11.57 13.06
C LEU A 7 -20.85 13.08 13.34
N PRO A 8 -19.90 13.64 14.12
CA PRO A 8 -19.76 15.08 14.26
C PRO A 8 -19.23 15.71 12.96
N LYS A 9 -19.44 17.02 12.78
CA LYS A 9 -18.81 17.75 11.67
C LYS A 9 -17.34 18.02 12.01
N PHE A 10 -16.43 17.32 11.34
CA PHE A 10 -14.99 17.53 11.49
C PHE A 10 -14.53 18.78 10.73
N LYS A 11 -13.53 19.48 11.28
CA LYS A 11 -12.94 20.66 10.63
C LYS A 11 -11.70 20.31 9.80
N ASN A 12 -11.01 19.22 10.14
CA ASN A 12 -9.77 18.79 9.48
C ASN A 12 -9.65 17.24 9.49
N GLU A 13 -8.82 16.69 8.60
CA GLU A 13 -8.56 15.23 8.47
C GLU A 13 -7.92 14.65 9.75
N ASP A 14 -7.07 15.41 10.42
CA ASP A 14 -6.42 14.96 11.66
C ASP A 14 -7.45 14.70 12.79
N GLU A 15 -8.48 15.55 12.91
CA GLU A 15 -9.56 15.39 13.90
C GLU A 15 -10.42 14.16 13.60
N GLU A 16 -10.64 13.88 12.31
CA GLU A 16 -11.37 12.70 11.85
C GLU A 16 -10.57 11.43 12.17
N ARG A 17 -9.27 11.41 11.91
CA ARG A 17 -8.38 10.28 12.22
C ARG A 17 -8.35 9.98 13.71
N ASP A 18 -8.25 11.00 14.54
CA ASP A 18 -8.28 10.88 16.00
C ASP A 18 -9.62 10.32 16.51
N PHE A 19 -10.74 10.72 15.90
CA PHE A 19 -12.06 10.18 16.22
C PHE A 19 -12.16 8.69 15.86
N TRP A 20 -11.76 8.31 14.64
CA TRP A 20 -11.80 6.91 14.19
C TRP A 20 -10.86 6.00 14.99
N SER A 21 -9.75 6.52 15.50
CA SER A 21 -8.82 5.73 16.33
C SER A 21 -9.37 5.37 17.71
N LYS A 22 -10.33 6.15 18.22
CA LYS A 22 -10.90 6.00 19.57
C LYS A 22 -12.22 5.24 19.59
N ILE A 23 -12.88 5.12 18.44
CA ILE A 23 -14.20 4.49 18.37
C ILE A 23 -14.09 2.99 18.08
N ASP A 24 -14.85 2.19 18.82
CA ASP A 24 -15.03 0.78 18.54
C ASP A 24 -16.24 0.58 17.63
N LEU A 25 -16.00 0.12 16.40
CA LEU A 25 -17.04 -0.10 15.40
C LEU A 25 -17.91 -1.33 15.73
N SER A 26 -17.43 -2.26 16.56
CA SER A 26 -18.15 -3.48 16.94
C SER A 26 -19.39 -3.22 17.82
N GLU A 27 -19.44 -2.05 18.47
CA GLU A 27 -20.58 -1.60 19.26
C GLU A 27 -21.74 -1.08 18.39
N TYR A 28 -21.45 -0.71 17.14
CA TYR A 28 -22.40 -0.05 16.23
C TYR A 28 -22.84 -0.95 15.07
N TYR A 29 -21.93 -1.81 14.57
CA TYR A 29 -22.13 -2.64 13.38
C TYR A 29 -22.06 -4.14 13.71
N GLU A 30 -22.82 -4.94 12.97
CA GLU A 30 -22.72 -6.41 12.98
C GLU A 30 -21.96 -6.90 11.74
N PRO A 31 -21.38 -8.12 11.77
CA PRO A 31 -20.68 -8.68 10.61
C PRO A 31 -21.54 -8.72 9.33
N GLU A 32 -22.86 -8.84 9.49
CA GLU A 32 -23.84 -8.85 8.39
C GLU A 32 -24.02 -7.46 7.74
N ASP A 33 -23.59 -6.38 8.41
CA ASP A 33 -23.64 -5.01 7.88
C ASP A 33 -22.38 -4.63 7.07
N LEU A 34 -21.35 -5.50 7.04
CA LEU A 34 -20.07 -5.24 6.39
C LEU A 34 -20.10 -5.73 4.94
N GLU A 35 -19.84 -4.84 3.99
CA GLU A 35 -19.69 -5.20 2.58
C GLU A 35 -18.20 -5.38 2.20
N GLU A 36 -17.92 -6.40 1.40
CA GLU A 36 -16.60 -6.58 0.79
C GLU A 36 -16.35 -5.48 -0.24
N VAL A 37 -15.62 -4.44 0.18
CA VAL A 37 -15.16 -3.38 -0.71
C VAL A 37 -13.79 -3.71 -1.28
N SER A 38 -13.73 -3.83 -2.60
CA SER A 38 -12.47 -3.78 -3.34
C SER A 38 -12.13 -2.31 -3.61
N PHE A 39 -10.87 -1.94 -3.40
CA PHE A 39 -10.36 -0.61 -3.74
C PHE A 39 -9.51 -0.66 -5.02
N PRO A 40 -10.11 -0.85 -6.21
CA PRO A 40 -9.37 -1.04 -7.46
C PRO A 40 -8.58 0.21 -7.89
N ASN A 41 -8.98 1.38 -7.38
CA ASN A 41 -8.46 2.69 -7.81
C ASN A 41 -7.50 3.34 -6.81
N LEU A 42 -7.12 2.66 -5.73
CA LEU A 42 -6.03 3.16 -4.87
C LEU A 42 -4.74 3.11 -5.68
N LYS A 43 -4.30 4.27 -6.18
CA LYS A 43 -2.99 4.40 -6.83
C LYS A 43 -1.93 4.00 -5.80
N PRO A 44 -1.10 2.97 -6.07
CA PRO A 44 0.08 2.75 -5.26
C PRO A 44 0.91 4.04 -5.32
N THR A 45 1.09 4.68 -4.17
CA THR A 45 1.92 5.88 -4.06
C THR A 45 3.34 5.48 -4.41
N SER A 46 3.92 6.14 -5.41
CA SER A 46 5.31 5.91 -5.82
C SER A 46 6.12 7.14 -5.48
N HIS A 47 7.24 6.93 -4.79
CA HIS A 47 8.15 7.99 -4.40
C HIS A 47 9.48 7.80 -5.16
N PRO A 48 9.97 8.81 -5.90
CA PRO A 48 11.25 8.72 -6.58
C PRO A 48 12.37 8.72 -5.53
N ILE A 49 13.29 7.76 -5.65
CA ILE A 49 14.47 7.66 -4.79
C ILE A 49 15.73 7.59 -5.64
N SER A 50 16.81 8.22 -5.18
CA SER A 50 18.13 8.11 -5.79
C SER A 50 18.96 7.05 -5.05
N ILE A 51 19.39 6.02 -5.76
CA ILE A 51 20.22 4.93 -5.20
C ILE A 51 21.52 4.83 -6.02
N ARG A 52 22.66 4.63 -5.35
CA ARG A 52 23.92 4.28 -6.00
C ARG A 52 24.04 2.77 -6.14
N ILE A 53 24.32 2.31 -7.35
CA ILE A 53 24.49 0.88 -7.68
C ILE A 53 25.79 0.75 -8.48
N PRO A 54 26.62 -0.29 -8.21
CA PRO A 54 27.80 -0.56 -9.02
C PRO A 54 27.44 -0.79 -10.51
N GLU A 55 28.25 -0.26 -11.41
CA GLU A 55 27.98 -0.29 -12.85
C GLU A 55 27.84 -1.71 -13.41
N TYR A 56 28.72 -2.63 -12.99
CA TYR A 56 28.68 -4.03 -13.42
C TYR A 56 27.35 -4.71 -13.06
N LEU A 57 26.75 -4.33 -11.93
CA LEU A 57 25.50 -4.91 -11.46
C LEU A 57 24.32 -4.35 -12.25
N LEU A 58 24.35 -3.04 -12.58
CA LEU A 58 23.35 -2.41 -13.44
C LEU A 58 23.33 -3.04 -14.84
N ASN A 59 24.51 -3.35 -15.39
CA ASN A 59 24.61 -4.00 -16.70
C ASN A 59 24.02 -5.42 -16.68
N ARG A 60 24.39 -6.25 -15.70
CA ARG A 60 23.81 -7.60 -15.52
C ARG A 60 22.29 -7.57 -15.33
N LEU A 61 21.79 -6.58 -14.59
CA LEU A 61 20.35 -6.40 -14.40
C LEU A 61 19.65 -6.08 -15.73
N LYS A 62 20.22 -5.19 -16.56
CA LYS A 62 19.66 -4.87 -17.88
C LYS A 62 19.64 -6.08 -18.81
N GLU A 63 20.72 -6.86 -18.83
CA GLU A 63 20.79 -8.11 -19.60
C GLU A 63 19.69 -9.08 -19.18
N ARG A 64 19.52 -9.29 -17.87
CA ARG A 64 18.49 -10.19 -17.34
C ARG A 64 17.07 -9.70 -17.58
N ALA A 65 16.85 -8.39 -17.47
CA ALA A 65 15.56 -7.77 -17.75
C ALA A 65 15.18 -7.94 -19.23
N ASN A 66 16.15 -7.75 -20.13
CA ASN A 66 15.96 -7.99 -21.56
C ASN A 66 15.65 -9.47 -21.86
N ALA A 67 16.35 -10.41 -21.21
CA ALA A 67 16.12 -11.84 -21.41
C ALA A 67 14.70 -12.30 -21.06
N ILE A 68 14.04 -11.62 -20.10
CA ILE A 68 12.66 -11.90 -19.68
C ILE A 68 11.64 -10.90 -20.25
N ASN A 69 12.05 -10.04 -21.20
CA ASN A 69 11.20 -9.02 -21.85
C ASN A 69 10.49 -8.06 -20.86
N ILE A 70 11.19 -7.61 -19.82
CA ILE A 70 10.66 -6.56 -18.92
C ILE A 70 11.63 -5.38 -18.79
N PRO A 71 11.14 -4.17 -18.44
CA PRO A 71 12.01 -3.04 -18.12
C PRO A 71 12.89 -3.34 -16.90
N TYR A 72 14.16 -2.95 -16.94
CA TYR A 72 15.10 -3.16 -15.83
C TYR A 72 14.62 -2.52 -14.51
N GLN A 73 13.89 -1.40 -14.59
CA GLN A 73 13.29 -0.73 -13.43
C GLN A 73 12.19 -1.59 -12.77
N SER A 74 11.41 -2.32 -13.57
CA SER A 74 10.41 -3.27 -13.06
C SER A 74 11.10 -4.46 -12.39
N LEU A 75 12.21 -4.94 -12.97
CA LEU A 75 13.01 -6.02 -12.36
C LEU A 75 13.62 -5.59 -11.02
N ILE A 76 14.11 -4.35 -10.89
CA ILE A 76 14.60 -3.80 -9.62
C ILE A 76 13.51 -3.86 -8.55
N LYS A 77 12.30 -3.39 -8.89
CA LYS A 77 11.16 -3.38 -7.94
C LYS A 77 10.83 -4.79 -7.46
N GLU A 78 10.82 -5.76 -8.37
CA GLU A 78 10.57 -7.16 -8.03
C GLU A 78 11.65 -7.74 -7.11
N TYR A 79 12.93 -7.44 -7.34
CA TYR A 79 14.01 -7.88 -6.45
C TYR A 79 13.95 -7.25 -5.07
N ILE A 80 13.63 -5.95 -4.97
CA ILE A 80 13.42 -5.29 -3.68
C ILE A 80 12.24 -5.94 -2.95
N LYS A 81 11.12 -6.15 -3.65
CA LYS A 81 9.94 -6.82 -3.09
C LYS A 81 10.29 -8.22 -2.56
N ARG A 82 11.00 -9.03 -3.35
CA ARG A 82 11.43 -10.37 -2.93
C ARG A 82 12.35 -10.33 -1.71
N GLY A 83 13.31 -9.41 -1.66
CA GLY A 83 14.20 -9.26 -0.50
C GLY A 83 13.46 -8.87 0.78
N LEU A 84 12.41 -8.07 0.66
CA LEU A 84 11.54 -7.74 1.80
C LEU A 84 10.67 -8.94 2.22
N SER A 85 10.16 -9.71 1.26
CA SER A 85 9.31 -10.89 1.52
C SER A 85 10.08 -12.11 2.04
N SER A 86 11.38 -12.23 1.76
CA SER A 86 12.21 -13.37 2.19
C SER A 86 12.72 -13.28 3.63
N THR A 87 12.22 -12.32 4.43
CA THR A 87 12.65 -12.11 5.83
C THR A 87 11.57 -12.51 6.84
N LEU A 88 10.84 -13.60 6.57
CA LEU A 88 9.95 -14.27 7.52
C LEU A 88 10.12 -15.79 7.42
#